data_AF-A0AAW1T4Z4-F1
#
_entry.id   AF-A0AAW1T4Z4-F1
#
_cell.length_a   1.000
_cell.length_b   1.000
_cell.length_c   1.000
_cell.angle_alpha   90.00
_cell.angle_beta   90.00
_cell.angle_gamma   90.00
#
_symmetry.space_group_name_H-M   'P 1'
#
loop_
_entity.id
_entity.type
_entity.pdbx_description
1 polymer ?
#
loop_
_entity_poly.entity_id
_entity_poly.type
_entity_poly.pdbx_seq_one_letter_code
_entity_poly.pdbx_strand_id
1 'polypeptide(L)'
;MTEQEEIASLDRVLTRLALTDEGSLQKVLDKLLPLVINKLQANHPALRQKVLEILTHVNKRIKGQGSMQLPLKSLLELYSGAASGMVKNFTIVYIEMAMERCPLEGRELLVAHLLGGIAKQSMQHQEMLLRMAVTAMEPYATPRNAHQMGTEAEFAAKHPFLQDQQDRKVFLRFSLKLLLYQPPASLVRPSAVNRIGRMNSAFPASRSEVVQGAQRILGQAGAGADAAEPVPLPTPPGLTPTDVKLIEGKTAPSGETVLARKLGVLNFIGAAGLPPGECLLLYVAAASNPQDAVARRGEELQKKQCPYDTTKPAVDLEDAGLISSLMEAFLGTTDNATAVPPPRRVRPANAAMKGRLMSIFTRSVSASNAFPVTLQVIQECIYGSGASTRLRQQGMEFCSLDLQARLKRSICNHGCPNPPSPPGSA
;
A
#
# COMPACT_ATOMS: atom_id res chain seq x y z
N MET A 1 -0.16 -43.41 1.32
CA MET A 1 -1.47 -43.41 1.99
C MET A 1 -2.54 -43.31 0.93
N THR A 2 -3.59 -44.11 1.05
CA THR A 2 -4.77 -43.99 0.19
C THR A 2 -5.60 -42.78 0.59
N GLU A 3 -6.43 -42.24 -0.32
CA GLU A 3 -7.32 -41.10 -0.02
C GLU A 3 -8.21 -41.35 1.21
N GLN A 4 -8.70 -42.58 1.36
CA GLN A 4 -9.53 -43.01 2.49
C GLN A 4 -8.76 -43.00 3.81
N GLU A 5 -7.49 -43.39 3.82
CA GLU A 5 -6.63 -43.33 5.02
C GLU A 5 -6.37 -41.87 5.45
N GLU A 6 -6.16 -40.97 4.50
CA GLU A 6 -5.97 -39.54 4.82
C GLU A 6 -7.24 -38.94 5.41
N ILE A 7 -8.42 -39.23 4.83
CA ILE A 7 -9.71 -38.78 5.34
C ILE A 7 -9.95 -39.32 6.76
N ALA A 8 -9.73 -40.62 6.98
CA ALA A 8 -9.87 -41.23 8.30
C ALA A 8 -8.90 -40.61 9.33
N SER A 9 -7.70 -40.22 8.90
CA SER A 9 -6.74 -39.51 9.76
C SER A 9 -7.25 -38.11 10.16
N LEU A 10 -7.89 -37.39 9.24
CA LEU A 10 -8.50 -36.08 9.50
C LEU A 10 -9.72 -36.18 10.43
N ASP A 11 -10.52 -37.24 10.32
CA ASP A 11 -11.63 -37.47 11.25
C ASP A 11 -11.13 -37.71 12.68
N ARG A 12 -10.05 -38.50 12.85
CA ARG A 12 -9.40 -38.67 14.16
C ARG A 12 -8.87 -37.36 14.71
N VAL A 13 -8.28 -36.52 13.85
CA VAL A 13 -7.82 -35.18 14.21
C VAL A 13 -8.98 -34.30 14.67
N LEU A 14 -10.11 -34.33 13.97
CA LEU A 14 -11.30 -33.57 14.33
C LEU A 14 -11.88 -34.01 15.69
N THR A 15 -11.97 -35.33 15.95
CA THR A 15 -12.40 -35.86 17.26
C THR A 15 -11.48 -35.41 18.38
N ARG A 16 -10.16 -35.48 18.17
CA ARG A 16 -9.17 -35.01 19.16
C ARG A 16 -9.27 -33.50 19.41
N LEU A 17 -9.46 -32.71 18.36
CA LEU A 17 -9.67 -31.27 18.48
C LEU A 17 -10.93 -30.96 19.29
N ALA A 18 -12.01 -31.74 19.14
CA ALA A 18 -13.24 -31.55 19.92
C ALA A 18 -13.04 -31.84 21.42
N LEU A 19 -12.16 -32.79 21.75
CA LEU A 19 -11.85 -33.19 23.13
C LEU A 19 -10.74 -32.37 23.79
N THR A 20 -10.05 -31.51 23.03
CA THR A 20 -8.94 -30.70 23.54
C THR A 20 -9.46 -29.64 24.50
N ASP A 21 -8.91 -29.52 25.70
CA ASP A 21 -9.25 -28.47 26.66
C ASP A 21 -8.72 -27.09 26.22
N GLU A 22 -9.21 -26.02 26.83
CA GLU A 22 -8.81 -24.65 26.47
C GLU A 22 -7.34 -24.33 26.78
N GLY A 23 -6.78 -24.92 27.83
CA GLY A 23 -5.39 -24.67 28.26
C GLY A 23 -4.36 -25.32 27.33
N SER A 24 -4.71 -26.43 26.69
CA SER A 24 -3.85 -27.13 25.73
C SER A 24 -4.11 -26.73 24.27
N LEU A 25 -5.22 -26.04 23.97
CA LEU A 25 -5.64 -25.71 22.61
C LEU A 25 -4.56 -24.95 21.82
N GLN A 26 -3.89 -23.96 22.41
CA GLN A 26 -2.83 -23.21 21.73
C GLN A 26 -1.71 -24.15 21.23
N LYS A 27 -1.19 -25.03 22.11
CA LYS A 27 -0.14 -26.00 21.78
C LYS A 27 -0.57 -26.98 20.69
N VAL A 28 -1.85 -27.35 20.68
CA VAL A 28 -2.42 -28.21 19.64
C VAL A 28 -2.49 -27.46 18.31
N LEU A 29 -3.00 -26.22 18.31
CA LEU A 29 -3.11 -25.40 17.11
C LEU A 29 -1.76 -25.07 16.48
N ASP A 30 -0.70 -24.94 17.30
CA ASP A 30 0.65 -24.68 16.81
C ASP A 30 1.14 -25.72 15.79
N LYS A 31 0.73 -26.98 15.98
CA LYS A 31 1.06 -28.09 15.07
C LYS A 31 -0.06 -28.35 14.08
N LEU A 32 -1.31 -28.23 14.53
CA LEU A 32 -2.47 -28.64 13.77
C LEU A 32 -2.75 -27.70 12.58
N LEU A 33 -2.68 -26.39 12.78
CA LEU A 33 -3.04 -25.42 11.75
C LEU A 33 -2.15 -25.55 10.50
N PRO A 34 -0.80 -25.50 10.60
CA PRO A 34 0.05 -25.66 9.43
C PRO A 34 -0.15 -27.01 8.75
N LEU A 35 -0.27 -28.09 9.53
CA LEU A 35 -0.45 -29.45 9.03
C LEU A 35 -1.74 -29.60 8.21
N VAL A 36 -2.87 -29.16 8.76
CA VAL A 36 -4.19 -29.30 8.14
C VAL A 36 -4.31 -28.41 6.90
N ILE A 37 -3.79 -27.19 6.94
CA ILE A 37 -3.80 -26.31 5.77
C ILE A 37 -2.93 -26.88 4.65
N ASN A 38 -1.76 -27.45 4.96
CA ASN A 38 -0.88 -28.06 3.96
C ASN A 38 -1.53 -29.24 3.21
N LYS A 39 -2.45 -29.97 3.86
CA LYS A 39 -3.22 -31.05 3.22
C LYS A 39 -4.11 -30.57 2.06
N LEU A 40 -4.39 -29.27 1.95
CA LEU A 40 -5.12 -28.70 0.79
C LEU A 40 -4.33 -28.77 -0.52
N GLN A 41 -3.03 -29.12 -0.48
CA GLN A 41 -2.23 -29.32 -1.69
C GLN A 41 -2.69 -30.53 -2.52
N ALA A 42 -3.26 -31.56 -1.89
CA ALA A 42 -3.59 -32.83 -2.56
C ALA A 42 -4.77 -32.74 -3.56
N ASN A 43 -5.47 -31.59 -3.66
CA ASN A 43 -6.55 -31.32 -4.61
C ASN A 43 -7.73 -32.33 -4.67
N HIS A 44 -7.87 -33.23 -3.70
CA HIS A 44 -9.03 -34.13 -3.59
C HIS A 44 -10.25 -33.43 -2.97
N PRO A 45 -11.44 -33.47 -3.60
CA PRO A 45 -12.65 -32.79 -3.09
C PRO A 45 -13.08 -33.24 -1.69
N ALA A 46 -13.07 -34.55 -1.41
CA ALA A 46 -13.48 -35.08 -0.11
C ALA A 46 -12.52 -34.68 1.01
N LEU A 47 -11.21 -34.77 0.75
CA LEU A 47 -10.18 -34.31 1.69
C LEU A 47 -10.30 -32.80 1.95
N ARG A 48 -10.49 -32.00 0.90
CA ARG A 48 -10.72 -30.55 1.02
C ARG A 48 -11.91 -30.26 1.91
N GLN A 49 -13.05 -30.93 1.70
CA GLN A 49 -14.23 -30.74 2.53
C GLN A 49 -13.95 -31.02 4.00
N LYS A 50 -13.18 -32.07 4.31
CA LYS A 50 -12.78 -32.40 5.68
C LYS A 50 -11.83 -31.39 6.30
N VAL A 51 -10.85 -30.89 5.54
CA VAL A 51 -9.98 -29.81 6.00
C VAL A 51 -10.80 -28.56 6.35
N LEU A 52 -11.74 -28.16 5.48
CA LEU A 52 -12.61 -27.00 5.74
C LEU A 52 -13.51 -27.20 6.96
N GLU A 53 -13.99 -28.42 7.20
CA GLU A 53 -14.72 -28.77 8.41
C GLU A 53 -13.86 -28.53 9.65
N ILE A 54 -12.63 -29.06 9.69
CA ILE A 54 -11.68 -28.85 10.80
C ILE A 54 -11.41 -27.35 11.02
N LEU A 55 -11.08 -26.61 9.95
CA LEU A 55 -10.81 -25.17 10.05
C LEU A 55 -12.02 -24.37 10.56
N THR A 56 -13.24 -24.81 10.24
CA THR A 56 -14.47 -24.20 10.79
C THR A 56 -14.58 -24.41 12.30
N HIS A 57 -14.27 -25.61 12.79
CA HIS A 57 -14.24 -25.91 14.23
C HIS A 57 -13.14 -25.12 14.95
N VAL A 58 -11.95 -25.03 14.35
CA VAL A 58 -10.84 -24.20 14.86
C VAL A 58 -11.29 -22.75 15.00
N ASN A 59 -11.88 -22.16 13.96
CA ASN A 59 -12.35 -20.77 13.99
C ASN A 59 -13.42 -20.51 15.05
N LYS A 60 -14.35 -21.44 15.27
CA LYS A 60 -15.35 -21.33 16.35
C LYS A 60 -14.70 -21.25 17.73
N ARG A 61 -13.66 -22.04 17.97
CA ARG A 61 -12.95 -22.06 19.26
C ARG A 61 -12.07 -20.81 19.45
N ILE A 62 -11.34 -20.39 18.42
CA ILE A 62 -10.48 -19.20 18.48
C ILE A 62 -11.29 -17.93 18.77
N LYS A 63 -12.53 -17.81 18.26
CA LYS A 63 -13.38 -16.62 18.48
C LYS A 63 -13.65 -16.30 19.95
N GLY A 64 -13.69 -17.32 20.81
CA GLY A 64 -13.91 -17.14 22.25
C GLY A 64 -12.67 -16.70 23.02
N GLN A 65 -11.48 -16.74 22.40
CA GLN A 65 -10.19 -16.63 23.10
C GLN A 65 -9.29 -15.60 22.42
N GLY A 66 -9.54 -14.31 22.70
CA GLY A 66 -8.84 -13.19 22.06
C GLY A 66 -7.34 -13.09 22.38
N SER A 67 -6.88 -13.63 23.50
CA SER A 67 -5.47 -13.57 23.95
C SER A 67 -4.61 -14.74 23.46
N MET A 68 -5.22 -15.78 22.88
CA MET A 68 -4.50 -16.95 22.38
C MET A 68 -3.61 -16.58 21.20
N GLN A 69 -2.35 -17.03 21.23
CA GLN A 69 -1.46 -16.85 20.08
C GLN A 69 -1.68 -17.95 19.06
N LEU A 70 -1.47 -17.61 17.79
CA LEU A 70 -1.49 -18.57 16.67
C LEU A 70 -0.07 -18.76 16.13
N PRO A 71 0.24 -19.88 15.46
CA PRO A 71 1.60 -20.22 15.03
C PRO A 71 2.08 -19.37 13.85
N LEU A 72 2.31 -18.08 14.09
CA LEU A 72 2.64 -17.08 13.08
C LEU A 72 3.88 -17.45 12.26
N LYS A 73 4.95 -17.90 12.93
CA LYS A 73 6.20 -18.32 12.27
C LYS A 73 5.96 -19.50 11.31
N SER A 74 5.33 -20.58 11.79
CA SER A 74 5.03 -21.76 10.97
C SER A 74 4.08 -21.45 9.81
N LEU A 75 3.15 -20.51 10.00
CA LEU A 75 2.24 -20.06 8.95
C LEU A 75 2.98 -19.23 7.88
N LEU A 76 3.91 -18.35 8.26
CA LEU A 76 4.74 -17.61 7.32
C LEU A 76 5.63 -18.55 6.48
N GLU A 77 6.24 -19.55 7.14
CA GLU A 77 7.01 -20.60 6.47
C GLU A 77 6.14 -21.37 5.46
N LEU A 78 4.95 -21.81 5.88
CA LEU A 78 3.99 -22.48 4.99
C LEU A 78 3.56 -21.61 3.81
N TYR A 79 3.29 -20.32 4.04
CA TYR A 79 2.88 -19.40 2.98
C TYR A 79 3.99 -19.19 1.93
N SER A 80 5.23 -19.04 2.39
CA SER A 80 6.39 -18.83 1.52
C SER A 80 6.73 -20.07 0.67
N GLY A 81 6.61 -21.28 1.24
CA GLY A 81 6.90 -22.54 0.55
C GLY A 81 5.73 -23.13 -0.26
N ALA A 82 4.51 -22.62 -0.09
CA ALA A 82 3.33 -23.18 -0.74
C ALA A 82 3.31 -22.95 -2.26
N ALA A 83 3.28 -24.02 -3.04
CA ALA A 83 3.01 -23.96 -4.48
C ALA A 83 1.50 -23.86 -4.80
N SER A 84 0.65 -24.42 -3.93
CA SER A 84 -0.80 -24.41 -4.12
C SER A 84 -1.39 -23.05 -3.76
N GLY A 85 -2.09 -22.41 -4.71
CA GLY A 85 -2.82 -21.17 -4.47
C GLY A 85 -3.87 -21.32 -3.37
N MET A 86 -4.48 -22.50 -3.23
CA MET A 86 -5.43 -22.76 -2.15
C MET A 86 -4.74 -22.75 -0.77
N VAL A 87 -3.58 -23.41 -0.65
CA VAL A 87 -2.79 -23.38 0.60
C VAL A 87 -2.44 -21.93 0.95
N LYS A 88 -1.96 -21.13 -0.02
CA LYS A 88 -1.66 -19.71 0.21
C LYS A 88 -2.88 -18.90 0.67
N ASN A 89 -4.03 -19.06 0.01
CA ASN A 89 -5.26 -18.33 0.32
C ASN A 89 -5.77 -18.60 1.75
N PHE A 90 -5.68 -19.84 2.22
CA PHE A 90 -6.05 -20.16 3.61
C PHE A 90 -4.98 -19.71 4.60
N THR A 91 -3.71 -19.92 4.28
CA THR A 91 -2.60 -19.58 5.18
C THR A 91 -2.57 -18.08 5.47
N ILE A 92 -2.74 -17.20 4.46
CA ILE A 92 -2.68 -15.75 4.67
C ILE A 92 -3.79 -15.21 5.58
N VAL A 93 -4.98 -15.83 5.57
CA VAL A 93 -6.07 -15.46 6.49
C VAL A 93 -5.68 -15.77 7.93
N TYR A 94 -5.04 -16.92 8.17
CA TYR A 94 -4.54 -17.26 9.50
C TYR A 94 -3.32 -16.43 9.92
N ILE A 95 -2.48 -15.98 8.97
CA ILE A 95 -1.40 -15.01 9.25
C ILE A 95 -2.00 -13.68 9.71
N GLU A 96 -3.02 -13.16 9.02
CA GLU A 96 -3.72 -11.92 9.42
C GLU A 96 -4.33 -12.06 10.81
N MET A 97 -5.02 -13.17 11.08
CA MET A 97 -5.57 -13.48 12.39
C MET A 97 -4.48 -13.60 13.48
N ALA A 98 -3.35 -14.22 13.17
CA ALA A 98 -2.23 -14.35 14.10
C ALA A 98 -1.59 -12.99 14.41
N MET A 99 -1.45 -12.14 13.39
CA MET A 99 -0.94 -10.79 13.52
C MET A 99 -1.83 -9.92 14.40
N GLU A 100 -3.15 -10.00 14.27
CA GLU A 100 -4.11 -9.27 15.12
C GLU A 100 -3.98 -9.61 16.61
N ARG A 101 -3.53 -10.84 16.94
CA ARG A 101 -3.41 -11.38 18.31
C ARG A 101 -2.01 -11.23 18.91
N CYS A 102 -0.99 -11.10 18.06
CA CYS A 102 0.40 -10.93 18.47
C CYS A 102 0.57 -9.61 19.27
N PRO A 103 1.41 -9.50 20.31
CA PRO A 103 1.76 -8.19 20.88
C PRO A 103 2.39 -7.28 19.81
N LEU A 104 2.39 -5.96 20.03
CA LEU A 104 3.02 -5.00 19.10
C LEU A 104 4.55 -5.12 19.10
N GLU A 105 5.14 -5.42 20.26
CA GLU A 105 6.58 -5.63 20.41
C GLU A 105 7.04 -6.88 19.63
N GLY A 106 8.12 -6.75 18.86
CA GLY A 106 8.69 -7.83 18.07
C GLY A 106 8.03 -8.01 16.70
N ARG A 107 6.91 -7.32 16.39
CA ARG A 107 6.29 -7.38 15.06
C ARG A 107 7.21 -6.82 13.98
N GLU A 108 8.09 -5.89 14.34
CA GLU A 108 9.03 -5.26 13.41
C GLU A 108 9.97 -6.26 12.73
N LEU A 109 10.25 -7.40 13.38
CA LEU A 109 11.06 -8.50 12.84
C LEU A 109 10.35 -9.25 11.70
N LEU A 110 9.02 -9.11 11.60
CA LEU A 110 8.20 -9.79 10.61
C LEU A 110 8.13 -9.04 9.28
N VAL A 111 8.49 -7.74 9.25
CA VAL A 111 8.37 -6.90 8.05
C VAL A 111 9.08 -7.53 6.84
N ALA A 112 10.30 -8.03 7.03
CA ALA A 112 11.06 -8.68 5.97
C ALA A 112 10.38 -9.96 5.44
N HIS A 113 9.78 -10.75 6.32
CA HIS A 113 9.05 -11.96 5.96
C HIS A 113 7.73 -11.66 5.22
N LEU A 114 7.06 -10.57 5.59
CA LEU A 114 5.80 -10.15 4.97
C LEU A 114 6.00 -9.55 3.58
N LEU A 115 7.10 -8.83 3.37
CA LEU A 115 7.34 -8.07 2.13
C LEU A 115 8.32 -8.75 1.17
N GLY A 116 9.01 -9.82 1.58
CA GLY A 116 9.88 -10.59 0.70
C GLY A 116 9.10 -11.28 -0.44
N GLY A 117 9.44 -10.97 -1.69
CA GLY A 117 8.78 -11.50 -2.87
C GLY A 117 7.35 -11.01 -3.05
N ILE A 118 7.01 -9.84 -2.49
CA ILE A 118 5.65 -9.28 -2.55
C ILE A 118 5.20 -9.02 -3.98
N ALA A 119 6.08 -8.57 -4.87
CA ALA A 119 5.74 -8.26 -6.25
C ALA A 119 5.25 -9.49 -7.04
N LYS A 120 5.63 -10.70 -6.61
CA LYS A 120 5.23 -11.97 -7.22
C LYS A 120 3.90 -12.50 -6.69
N GLN A 121 3.36 -11.91 -5.63
CA GLN A 121 2.08 -12.36 -5.06
C GLN A 121 0.90 -11.82 -5.86
N SER A 122 -0.25 -12.48 -5.74
CA SER A 122 -1.51 -11.97 -6.30
C SER A 122 -1.85 -10.60 -5.69
N MET A 123 -2.57 -9.75 -6.44
CA MET A 123 -2.95 -8.41 -5.97
C MET A 123 -3.58 -8.46 -4.57
N GLN A 124 -4.58 -9.33 -4.36
CA GLN A 124 -5.24 -9.48 -3.06
C GLN A 124 -4.26 -9.83 -1.92
N HIS A 125 -3.27 -10.68 -2.17
CA HIS A 125 -2.26 -11.01 -1.17
C HIS A 125 -1.31 -9.85 -0.90
N GLN A 126 -0.90 -9.10 -1.93
CA GLN A 126 -0.10 -7.88 -1.74
C GLN A 126 -0.83 -6.92 -0.79
N GLU A 127 -2.13 -6.70 -0.99
CA GLU A 127 -2.94 -5.82 -0.15
C GLU A 127 -2.97 -6.26 1.31
N MET A 128 -3.19 -7.56 1.56
CA MET A 128 -3.19 -8.11 2.93
C MET A 128 -1.81 -8.00 3.58
N LEU A 129 -0.75 -8.37 2.86
CA LEU A 129 0.63 -8.32 3.35
C LEU A 129 1.07 -6.89 3.66
N LEU A 130 0.73 -5.92 2.81
CA LEU A 130 1.07 -4.51 3.02
C LEU A 130 0.36 -3.93 4.25
N ARG A 131 -0.93 -4.24 4.46
CA ARG A 131 -1.65 -3.82 5.67
C ARG A 131 -1.03 -4.39 6.93
N MET A 132 -0.66 -5.67 6.92
CA MET A 132 0.03 -6.30 8.04
C MET A 132 1.42 -5.69 8.27
N ALA A 133 2.16 -5.39 7.20
CA ALA A 133 3.49 -4.81 7.27
C ALA A 133 3.48 -3.40 7.87
N VAL A 134 2.54 -2.53 7.47
CA VAL A 134 2.47 -1.19 8.08
C VAL A 134 2.01 -1.23 9.54
N THR A 135 1.20 -2.22 9.91
CA THR A 135 0.86 -2.47 11.31
C THR A 135 2.09 -2.94 12.09
N ALA A 136 2.95 -3.77 11.48
CA ALA A 136 4.22 -4.19 12.07
C ALA A 136 5.26 -3.07 12.17
N MET A 137 5.09 -1.97 11.42
CA MET A 137 5.96 -0.78 11.48
C MET A 137 5.49 0.26 12.50
N GLU A 138 4.31 0.12 13.12
CA GLU A 138 3.80 1.05 14.15
C GLU A 138 4.79 1.31 15.30
N PRO A 139 5.57 0.33 15.81
CA PRO A 139 6.59 0.57 16.84
C PRO A 139 7.66 1.59 16.44
N TYR A 140 7.89 1.77 15.14
CA TYR A 140 8.84 2.76 14.60
C TYR A 140 8.28 4.18 14.56
N ALA A 141 7.02 4.41 14.91
CA ALA A 141 6.43 5.75 14.97
C ALA A 141 7.15 6.66 15.98
N THR A 142 7.74 6.06 17.03
CA THR A 142 8.48 6.79 18.05
C THR A 142 9.96 6.95 17.65
N PRO A 143 10.54 8.17 17.74
CA PRO A 143 11.94 8.42 17.38
C PRO A 143 12.95 7.57 18.17
N ARG A 144 12.60 7.20 19.42
CA ARG A 144 13.44 6.40 20.31
C ARG A 144 13.75 5.01 19.75
N ASN A 145 12.82 4.43 18.99
CA ASN A 145 13.01 3.15 18.30
C ASN A 145 13.65 3.34 16.91
N ALA A 146 13.50 4.51 16.30
CA ALA A 146 14.15 4.85 15.04
C ALA A 146 15.68 5.00 15.18
N HIS A 147 16.17 5.53 16.30
CA HIS A 147 17.61 5.63 16.58
C HIS A 147 18.28 4.27 16.86
N GLN A 148 17.52 3.22 17.14
CA GLN A 148 18.02 1.86 17.36
C GLN A 148 18.10 1.03 16.07
N MET A 149 17.79 1.64 14.92
CA MET A 149 17.77 0.95 13.62
C MET A 149 19.16 0.62 13.06
N GLY A 150 20.22 1.17 13.66
CA GLY A 150 21.60 0.96 13.21
C GLY A 150 21.96 1.81 11.99
N THR A 151 23.02 1.41 11.30
CA THR A 151 23.41 2.02 10.01
C THR A 151 22.45 1.63 8.89
N GLU A 152 22.41 2.42 7.81
CA GLU A 152 21.58 2.11 6.64
C GLU A 152 21.89 0.73 6.06
N ALA A 153 23.16 0.32 6.07
CA ALA A 153 23.60 -0.99 5.57
C ALA A 153 23.08 -2.14 6.45
N GLU A 154 23.16 -2.02 7.77
CA GLU A 154 22.63 -3.02 8.72
C GLU A 154 21.12 -3.14 8.61
N PHE A 155 20.43 -2.01 8.43
CA PHE A 155 18.99 -1.98 8.26
C PHE A 155 18.57 -2.65 6.94
N ALA A 156 19.24 -2.31 5.84
CA ALA A 156 19.02 -2.93 4.53
C ALA A 156 19.26 -4.45 4.56
N ALA A 157 20.28 -4.92 5.29
CA ALA A 157 20.55 -6.35 5.45
C ALA A 157 19.42 -7.10 6.18
N LYS A 158 18.78 -6.46 7.17
CA LYS A 158 17.60 -7.02 7.86
C LYS A 158 16.34 -7.01 6.99
N HIS A 159 16.31 -6.19 5.93
CA HIS A 159 15.14 -5.97 5.08
C HIS A 159 15.47 -6.18 3.59
N PRO A 160 15.80 -7.42 3.16
CA PRO A 160 16.32 -7.70 1.82
C PRO A 160 15.35 -7.36 0.68
N PHE A 161 14.04 -7.34 0.94
CA PHE A 161 13.03 -6.92 -0.05
C PHE A 161 13.24 -5.49 -0.56
N LEU A 162 13.95 -4.64 0.21
CA LEU A 162 14.29 -3.29 -0.21
C LEU A 162 15.34 -3.26 -1.32
N GLN A 163 16.14 -4.31 -1.48
CA GLN A 163 17.12 -4.41 -2.56
C GLN A 163 16.48 -4.85 -3.89
N ASP A 164 15.43 -5.66 -3.82
CA ASP A 164 14.63 -6.03 -4.99
C ASP A 164 13.80 -4.83 -5.46
N GLN A 165 14.05 -4.36 -6.69
CA GLN A 165 13.40 -3.17 -7.24
C GLN A 165 11.88 -3.33 -7.38
N GLN A 166 11.39 -4.55 -7.68
CA GLN A 166 9.95 -4.78 -7.86
C GLN A 166 9.23 -4.77 -6.52
N ASP A 167 9.76 -5.48 -5.53
CA ASP A 167 9.22 -5.51 -4.17
C ASP A 167 9.25 -4.11 -3.54
N ARG A 168 10.39 -3.41 -3.66
CA ARG A 168 10.53 -2.02 -3.20
C ARG A 168 9.49 -1.11 -3.84
N LYS A 169 9.29 -1.20 -5.16
CA LYS A 169 8.30 -0.36 -5.86
C LYS A 169 6.86 -0.60 -5.38
N VAL A 170 6.48 -1.85 -5.12
CA VAL A 170 5.16 -2.20 -4.55
C VAL A 170 4.99 -1.58 -3.16
N PHE A 171 6.00 -1.72 -2.31
CA PHE A 171 6.01 -1.13 -0.97
C PHE A 171 5.92 0.40 -1.01
N LEU A 172 6.79 1.09 -1.76
CA LEU A 172 6.80 2.55 -1.84
C LEU A 172 5.48 3.10 -2.40
N ARG A 173 4.88 2.42 -3.38
CA ARG A 173 3.56 2.81 -3.91
C ARG A 173 2.46 2.73 -2.83
N PHE A 174 2.47 1.69 -2.00
CA PHE A 174 1.52 1.59 -0.88
C PHE A 174 1.77 2.66 0.19
N SER A 175 3.04 2.90 0.54
CA SER A 175 3.46 3.93 1.49
C SER A 175 3.00 5.32 1.06
N LEU A 176 3.06 5.65 -0.24
CA LEU A 176 2.55 6.91 -0.77
C LEU A 176 1.04 7.03 -0.56
N LYS A 177 0.28 5.96 -0.86
CA LYS A 177 -1.16 5.95 -0.66
C LYS A 177 -1.52 6.15 0.82
N LEU A 178 -0.80 5.48 1.72
CA LEU A 178 -0.98 5.63 3.17
C LEU A 178 -0.71 7.07 3.63
N LEU A 179 0.33 7.71 3.11
CA LEU A 179 0.65 9.10 3.44
C LEU A 179 -0.43 10.07 2.95
N LEU A 180 -0.97 9.86 1.75
CA LEU A 180 -2.04 10.67 1.17
C LEU A 180 -3.41 10.45 1.86
N TYR A 181 -3.63 9.27 2.45
CA TYR A 181 -4.88 8.94 3.11
C TYR A 181 -5.20 9.84 4.30
N GLN A 182 -6.46 10.25 4.38
CA GLN A 182 -7.03 11.00 5.48
C GLN A 182 -8.29 10.28 5.96
N PRO A 183 -8.41 9.98 7.26
CA PRO A 183 -9.63 9.36 7.78
C PRO A 183 -10.82 10.33 7.60
N PRO A 184 -12.03 9.82 7.30
CA PRO A 184 -13.23 10.64 7.23
C PRO A 184 -13.43 11.47 8.50
N ALA A 185 -13.79 12.75 8.35
CA ALA A 185 -13.96 13.68 9.47
C ALA A 185 -14.98 13.19 10.53
N SER A 186 -15.91 12.31 10.18
CA SER A 186 -16.86 11.67 11.10
C SER A 186 -16.21 10.72 12.11
N LEU A 187 -14.99 10.23 11.85
CA LEU A 187 -14.17 9.44 12.78
C LEU A 187 -13.26 10.29 13.66
N VAL A 188 -13.18 11.61 13.42
CA VAL A 188 -12.48 12.59 14.25
C VAL A 188 -13.45 13.17 15.26
N ARG A 189 -13.96 12.33 16.18
CA ARG A 189 -14.61 12.82 17.42
C ARG A 189 -13.71 12.49 18.61
N PRO A 190 -13.54 13.38 19.59
CA PRO A 190 -12.89 13.02 20.85
C PRO A 190 -13.70 11.88 21.50
N SER A 191 -13.00 10.86 21.96
CA SER A 191 -13.49 9.61 22.51
C SER A 191 -14.82 9.72 23.26
N ALA A 192 -15.89 9.21 22.66
CA ALA A 192 -17.05 8.75 23.41
C ALA A 192 -16.86 7.24 23.62
N VAL A 193 -16.48 6.91 24.85
CA VAL A 193 -16.46 5.56 25.42
C VAL A 193 -17.75 4.82 25.06
N ASN A 194 -17.60 3.53 24.71
CA ASN A 194 -18.65 2.54 24.51
C ASN A 194 -19.66 2.77 23.37
N ARG A 195 -19.35 2.18 22.21
CA ARG A 195 -20.33 1.38 21.48
C ARG A 195 -19.69 0.08 20.96
N ILE A 196 -19.25 -0.74 21.91
CA ILE A 196 -19.04 -2.17 21.67
C ILE A 196 -20.42 -2.80 21.53
N GLY A 197 -20.75 -3.28 20.33
CA GLY A 197 -21.94 -4.09 20.11
C GLY A 197 -22.51 -3.94 18.72
N ARG A 198 -22.41 -5.01 17.94
CA ARG A 198 -23.10 -5.28 16.66
C ARG A 198 -22.48 -4.64 15.42
N MET A 199 -21.58 -5.41 14.78
CA MET A 199 -21.72 -5.88 13.39
C MET A 199 -20.43 -6.62 13.01
N ASN A 200 -20.38 -7.92 13.25
CA ASN A 200 -19.44 -8.83 12.60
C ASN A 200 -20.12 -10.19 12.46
N SER A 201 -21.08 -10.25 11.53
CA SER A 201 -21.69 -11.49 11.06
C SER A 201 -21.60 -11.53 9.54
N ALA A 202 -20.42 -11.91 9.04
CA ALA A 202 -20.27 -12.37 7.66
C ALA A 202 -19.17 -13.45 7.58
N PHE A 203 -19.37 -14.53 8.33
CA PHE A 203 -18.87 -15.85 7.94
C PHE A 203 -20.06 -16.80 8.08
N PRO A 204 -20.51 -17.43 6.98
CA PRO A 204 -21.77 -18.17 6.98
C PRO A 204 -21.66 -19.38 7.92
N ALA A 205 -22.70 -19.55 8.71
CA ALA A 205 -22.81 -20.55 9.76
C ALA A 205 -23.66 -21.73 9.29
N SER A 206 -23.29 -22.40 8.19
CA SER A 206 -23.89 -23.69 7.83
C SER A 206 -23.06 -24.47 6.79
N ARG A 207 -23.15 -25.82 6.87
CA ARG A 207 -22.38 -26.79 6.05
C ARG A 207 -22.68 -26.69 4.54
N SER A 208 -23.80 -26.08 4.13
CA SER A 208 -24.19 -25.88 2.72
C SER A 208 -23.69 -24.54 2.13
N GLU A 209 -23.52 -23.51 2.95
CA GLU A 209 -23.11 -22.17 2.48
C GLU A 209 -21.60 -22.04 2.27
N VAL A 210 -20.77 -22.89 2.89
CA VAL A 210 -19.31 -22.88 2.70
C VAL A 210 -18.91 -23.39 1.31
N VAL A 211 -19.69 -24.32 0.74
CA VAL A 211 -19.49 -24.81 -0.63
C VAL A 211 -19.89 -23.73 -1.65
N GLN A 212 -20.98 -23.01 -1.40
CA GLN A 212 -21.42 -21.89 -2.26
C GLN A 212 -20.56 -20.62 -2.10
N GLY A 213 -20.00 -20.36 -0.91
CA GLY A 213 -19.09 -19.25 -0.65
C GLY A 213 -17.76 -19.38 -1.41
N ALA A 214 -17.29 -20.61 -1.62
CA ALA A 214 -16.14 -20.91 -2.47
C ALA A 214 -16.45 -20.72 -3.98
N GLN A 215 -17.71 -20.90 -4.40
CA GLN A 215 -18.14 -20.75 -5.79
C GLN A 215 -18.32 -19.28 -6.21
N ARG A 216 -18.69 -18.37 -5.29
CA ARG A 216 -18.83 -16.92 -5.58
C ARG A 216 -17.51 -16.20 -5.86
N ILE A 217 -16.37 -16.81 -5.53
CA ILE A 217 -15.04 -16.29 -5.87
C ILE A 217 -14.77 -16.44 -7.40
N LEU A 218 -15.60 -17.18 -8.13
CA LEU A 218 -15.52 -17.37 -9.58
C LEU A 218 -16.86 -17.10 -10.26
N GLY A 219 -17.13 -15.83 -10.58
CA GLY A 219 -17.97 -15.46 -11.72
C GLY A 219 -19.47 -15.23 -11.46
N GLN A 220 -19.89 -14.06 -11.98
CA GLN A 220 -21.23 -13.61 -12.40
C GLN A 220 -22.13 -12.86 -11.42
N ALA A 221 -22.61 -11.76 -12.01
CA ALA A 221 -23.50 -10.73 -11.50
C ALA A 221 -24.97 -11.18 -11.53
N GLY A 222 -25.73 -10.72 -10.55
CA GLY A 222 -27.19 -10.82 -10.51
C GLY A 222 -27.74 -9.68 -9.66
N ALA A 223 -28.66 -8.92 -10.26
CA ALA A 223 -29.24 -7.68 -9.75
C ALA A 223 -30.34 -7.91 -8.70
N GLY A 224 -30.55 -6.90 -7.84
CA GLY A 224 -31.81 -6.69 -7.13
C GLY A 224 -31.68 -6.23 -5.68
N ALA A 225 -31.89 -4.93 -5.45
CA ALA A 225 -32.84 -4.34 -4.48
C ALA A 225 -32.30 -3.02 -3.90
N ASP A 226 -33.00 -1.93 -4.18
CA ASP A 226 -32.75 -0.56 -3.71
C ASP A 226 -32.71 -0.47 -2.18
N ALA A 227 -31.51 -0.54 -1.62
CA ALA A 227 -31.17 0.14 -0.39
C ALA A 227 -30.50 1.45 -0.80
N ALA A 228 -31.08 2.60 -0.42
CA ALA A 228 -30.49 3.90 -0.67
C ALA A 228 -29.01 3.88 -0.27
N GLU A 229 -28.11 3.97 -1.26
CA GLU A 229 -26.68 3.88 -1.03
C GLU A 229 -26.27 4.99 -0.05
N PRO A 230 -25.49 4.67 1.01
CA PRO A 230 -24.88 5.71 1.82
C PRO A 230 -24.06 6.60 0.90
N VAL A 231 -24.32 7.90 0.92
CA VAL A 231 -23.60 8.90 0.11
C VAL A 231 -22.09 8.61 0.22
N PRO A 232 -21.39 8.29 -0.89
CA PRO A 232 -19.98 7.95 -0.84
C PRO A 232 -19.21 9.12 -0.24
N LEU A 233 -18.52 8.87 0.88
CA LEU A 233 -17.64 9.88 1.48
C LEU A 233 -16.61 10.32 0.42
N PRO A 234 -16.32 11.63 0.30
CA PRO A 234 -15.43 12.15 -0.73
C PRO A 234 -14.04 11.52 -0.58
N THR A 235 -13.51 10.95 -1.67
CA THR A 235 -12.19 10.32 -1.67
C THR A 235 -11.10 11.35 -1.39
N PRO A 236 -10.08 11.03 -0.57
CA PRO A 236 -8.98 11.97 -0.33
C PRO A 236 -8.24 12.35 -1.63
N PRO A 237 -7.71 13.60 -1.73
CA PRO A 237 -6.84 14.01 -2.84
C PRO A 237 -5.69 13.03 -3.07
N GLY A 238 -5.34 12.77 -4.33
CA GLY A 238 -4.28 11.84 -4.71
C GLY A 238 -4.64 10.34 -4.61
N LEU A 239 -5.87 9.98 -4.23
CA LEU A 239 -6.31 8.59 -4.09
C LEU A 239 -7.54 8.26 -4.96
N THR A 240 -7.68 6.97 -5.28
CA THR A 240 -8.91 6.37 -5.83
C THR A 240 -9.78 5.77 -4.71
N PRO A 241 -11.08 5.51 -4.95
CA PRO A 241 -11.91 4.72 -4.03
C PRO A 241 -11.32 3.34 -3.70
N THR A 242 -10.66 2.70 -4.66
CA THR A 242 -9.99 1.41 -4.45
C THR A 242 -8.79 1.54 -3.50
N ASP A 243 -8.04 2.63 -3.59
CA ASP A 243 -6.91 2.88 -2.68
C ASP A 243 -7.37 3.13 -1.24
N VAL A 244 -8.51 3.78 -1.06
CA VAL A 244 -9.13 3.96 0.26
C VAL A 244 -9.50 2.59 0.85
N LYS A 245 -10.20 1.74 0.09
CA LYS A 245 -10.56 0.37 0.52
C LYS A 245 -9.33 -0.48 0.83
N LEU A 246 -8.26 -0.35 0.04
CA LEU A 246 -6.99 -1.02 0.27
C LEU A 246 -6.42 -0.69 1.65
N ILE A 247 -6.46 0.59 2.06
CA ILE A 247 -5.92 1.06 3.34
C ILE A 247 -6.85 0.69 4.50
N GLU A 248 -8.17 0.85 4.33
CA GLU A 248 -9.17 0.55 5.35
C GLU A 248 -9.33 -0.95 5.61
N GLY A 249 -9.14 -1.80 4.59
CA GLY A 249 -9.34 -3.24 4.72
C GLY A 249 -10.77 -3.58 5.15
N LYS A 250 -10.92 -4.31 6.26
CA LYS A 250 -12.24 -4.71 6.80
C LYS A 250 -12.91 -3.59 7.59
N THR A 251 -12.12 -2.78 8.30
CA THR A 251 -12.59 -1.72 9.19
C THR A 251 -11.63 -0.54 9.12
N ALA A 252 -12.17 0.64 8.87
CA ALA A 252 -11.37 1.86 8.79
C ALA A 252 -10.53 2.07 10.08
N PRO A 253 -9.21 2.30 9.96
CA PRO A 253 -8.34 2.53 11.12
C PRO A 253 -8.66 3.87 11.79
N SER A 254 -8.45 3.95 13.11
CA SER A 254 -8.60 5.20 13.86
C SER A 254 -7.55 6.24 13.43
N GLY A 255 -7.81 7.52 13.69
CA GLY A 255 -6.85 8.59 13.37
C GLY A 255 -5.49 8.42 14.06
N GLU A 256 -5.48 7.86 15.28
CA GLU A 256 -4.26 7.55 16.03
C GLU A 256 -3.48 6.40 15.37
N THR A 257 -4.16 5.33 14.98
CA THR A 257 -3.54 4.21 14.24
C THR A 257 -2.98 4.68 12.90
N VAL A 258 -3.70 5.54 12.17
CA VAL A 258 -3.21 6.11 10.90
C VAL A 258 -1.96 6.95 11.14
N LEU A 259 -1.93 7.78 12.19
CA LEU A 259 -0.77 8.59 12.55
C LEU A 259 0.45 7.69 12.84
N ALA A 260 0.27 6.67 13.69
CA ALA A 260 1.33 5.72 14.04
C ALA A 260 1.88 5.00 12.81
N ARG A 261 1.01 4.50 11.91
CA ARG A 261 1.42 3.84 10.67
C ARG A 261 2.19 4.77 9.73
N LYS A 262 1.72 6.02 9.55
CA LYS A 262 2.41 7.02 8.71
C LYS A 262 3.81 7.33 9.23
N LEU A 263 3.94 7.60 10.53
CA LEU A 263 5.24 7.87 11.15
C LEU A 263 6.15 6.65 11.13
N GLY A 264 5.60 5.47 11.41
CA GLY A 264 6.32 4.20 11.36
C GLY A 264 6.91 3.93 9.98
N VAL A 265 6.11 4.08 8.92
CA VAL A 265 6.56 3.94 7.54
C VAL A 265 7.60 5.01 7.16
N LEU A 266 7.41 6.27 7.55
CA LEU A 266 8.40 7.32 7.27
C LEU A 266 9.75 7.06 7.94
N ASN A 267 9.73 6.62 9.19
CA ASN A 267 10.95 6.30 9.92
C ASN A 267 11.62 5.04 9.36
N PHE A 268 10.83 4.03 8.99
CA PHE A 268 11.32 2.83 8.32
C PHE A 268 12.03 3.17 6.99
N ILE A 269 11.39 3.97 6.12
CA ILE A 269 11.97 4.40 4.85
C ILE A 269 13.19 5.29 5.07
N GLY A 270 13.12 6.19 6.07
CA GLY A 270 14.25 7.06 6.42
C GLY A 270 15.49 6.29 6.92
N ALA A 271 15.33 5.10 7.50
CA ALA A 271 16.45 4.25 7.90
C ALA A 271 16.97 3.33 6.78
N ALA A 272 16.17 3.15 5.73
CA ALA A 272 16.47 2.21 4.65
C ALA A 272 17.54 2.69 3.65
N GLY A 273 17.92 3.97 3.65
CA GLY A 273 18.93 4.50 2.72
C GLY A 273 18.56 4.33 1.24
N LEU A 274 17.27 4.44 0.91
CA LEU A 274 16.76 4.21 -0.45
C LEU A 274 17.18 5.31 -1.43
N PRO A 275 17.17 5.04 -2.75
CA PRO A 275 17.50 6.04 -3.77
C PRO A 275 16.66 7.33 -3.62
N PRO A 276 17.29 8.52 -3.52
CA PRO A 276 16.59 9.78 -3.26
C PRO A 276 15.45 10.09 -4.25
N GLY A 277 15.63 9.77 -5.54
CA GLY A 277 14.60 9.96 -6.56
C GLY A 277 13.32 9.14 -6.30
N GLU A 278 13.46 7.91 -5.80
CA GLU A 278 12.31 7.05 -5.46
C GLU A 278 11.57 7.55 -4.19
N CYS A 279 12.26 8.28 -3.30
CA CYS A 279 11.73 8.78 -2.04
C CYS A 279 11.12 10.19 -2.13
N LEU A 280 11.51 11.00 -3.11
CA LEU A 280 11.14 12.42 -3.15
C LEU A 280 9.62 12.65 -3.07
N LEU A 281 8.83 11.95 -3.89
CA LEU A 281 7.37 12.10 -3.90
C LEU A 281 6.74 11.69 -2.56
N LEU A 282 7.27 10.65 -1.90
CA LEU A 282 6.81 10.22 -0.58
C LEU A 282 7.03 11.31 0.46
N TYR A 283 8.22 11.91 0.50
CA TYR A 283 8.52 12.97 1.45
C TYR A 283 7.78 14.27 1.15
N VAL A 284 7.55 14.60 -0.13
CA VAL A 284 6.69 15.73 -0.50
C VAL A 284 5.23 15.52 -0.06
N ALA A 285 4.69 14.31 -0.26
CA ALA A 285 3.35 13.96 0.20
C ALA A 285 3.26 14.01 1.75
N ALA A 286 4.28 13.50 2.44
CA ALA A 286 4.38 13.57 3.89
C ALA A 286 4.48 15.02 4.39
N ALA A 287 5.35 15.84 3.81
CA ALA A 287 5.52 17.25 4.16
C ALA A 287 4.26 18.12 3.88
N SER A 288 3.32 17.57 3.12
CA SER A 288 2.02 18.19 2.80
C SER A 288 0.87 17.63 3.65
N ASN A 289 1.16 16.83 4.68
CA ASN A 289 0.11 16.26 5.54
C ASN A 289 -0.52 17.34 6.44
N PRO A 290 -1.83 17.26 6.71
CA PRO A 290 -2.47 18.07 7.75
C PRO A 290 -2.01 17.71 9.18
N GLN A 291 -1.49 16.50 9.40
CA GLN A 291 -0.94 16.10 10.70
C GLN A 291 0.50 16.64 10.86
N ASP A 292 0.70 17.61 11.75
CA ASP A 292 1.97 18.33 11.93
C ASP A 292 3.17 17.40 12.17
N ALA A 293 3.01 16.35 12.99
CA ALA A 293 4.08 15.38 13.23
C ALA A 293 4.56 14.68 11.95
N VAL A 294 3.64 14.32 11.05
CA VAL A 294 3.96 13.71 9.75
C VAL A 294 4.59 14.74 8.82
N ALA A 295 4.05 15.96 8.79
CA ALA A 295 4.55 17.05 7.96
C ALA A 295 5.99 17.44 8.31
N ARG A 296 6.28 17.65 9.59
CA ARG A 296 7.64 17.96 10.07
C ARG A 296 8.62 16.86 9.74
N ARG A 297 8.23 15.60 9.97
CA ARG A 297 9.11 14.46 9.68
C ARG A 297 9.37 14.30 8.19
N GLY A 298 8.35 14.46 7.35
CA GLY A 298 8.51 14.45 5.89
C GLY A 298 9.45 15.54 5.39
N GLU A 299 9.34 16.75 5.94
CA GLU A 299 10.22 17.87 5.57
C GLU A 299 11.67 17.66 6.02
N GLU A 300 11.87 17.12 7.23
CA GLU A 300 13.20 16.75 7.72
C GLU A 300 13.88 15.72 6.81
N LEU A 301 13.17 14.63 6.48
CA LEU A 301 13.69 13.58 5.60
C LEU A 301 13.95 14.09 4.18
N GLN A 302 13.05 14.91 3.63
CA GLN A 302 13.25 15.52 2.32
C GLN A 302 14.54 16.35 2.27
N LYS A 303 14.77 17.23 3.26
CA LYS A 303 15.97 18.09 3.30
C LYS A 303 17.25 17.28 3.49
N LYS A 304 17.19 16.22 4.32
CA LYS A 304 18.35 15.40 4.66
C LYS A 304 18.72 14.40 3.55
N GLN A 305 17.74 13.73 2.96
CA GLN A 305 17.96 12.58 2.07
C GLN A 305 17.59 12.84 0.62
N CYS A 306 16.77 13.87 0.34
CA CYS A 306 16.39 14.25 -1.01
C CYS A 306 16.65 15.74 -1.31
N PRO A 307 17.83 16.31 -0.97
CA PRO A 307 18.14 17.67 -1.36
C PRO A 307 18.20 17.80 -2.90
N TYR A 308 17.45 18.75 -3.44
CA TYR A 308 17.43 19.07 -4.88
C TYR A 308 17.81 20.53 -5.17
N ASP A 309 17.83 21.39 -4.13
CA ASP A 309 18.16 22.82 -4.24
C ASP A 309 19.50 23.11 -3.53
N THR A 310 20.55 22.43 -3.98
CA THR A 310 21.90 22.58 -3.43
C THR A 310 22.94 22.47 -4.54
N THR A 311 24.19 22.81 -4.25
CA THR A 311 25.31 22.70 -5.20
C THR A 311 25.63 21.26 -5.61
N LYS A 312 25.21 20.28 -4.80
CA LYS A 312 25.33 18.84 -5.07
C LYS A 312 23.98 18.19 -4.77
N PRO A 313 23.01 18.27 -5.70
CA PRO A 313 21.70 17.69 -5.49
C PRO A 313 21.81 16.17 -5.44
N ALA A 314 21.09 15.55 -4.51
CA ALA A 314 20.95 14.10 -4.42
C ALA A 314 19.85 13.56 -5.34
N VAL A 315 18.96 14.43 -5.79
CA VAL A 315 17.88 14.12 -6.74
C VAL A 315 18.17 14.84 -8.05
N ASP A 316 18.18 14.10 -9.16
CA ASP A 316 18.22 14.66 -10.50
C ASP A 316 16.82 15.13 -10.93
N LEU A 317 16.62 16.44 -11.01
CA LEU A 317 15.35 17.03 -11.47
C LEU A 317 15.20 17.04 -13.00
N GLU A 318 16.20 16.54 -13.73
CA GLU A 318 16.13 16.42 -15.18
C GLU A 318 15.74 15.01 -15.64
N ASP A 319 15.67 14.04 -14.72
CA ASP A 319 15.09 12.72 -14.95
C ASP A 319 13.61 12.84 -15.35
N ALA A 320 13.33 12.57 -16.63
CA ALA A 320 12.00 12.64 -17.21
C ALA A 320 11.00 11.67 -16.55
N GLY A 321 11.47 10.49 -16.08
CA GLY A 321 10.62 9.51 -15.40
C GLY A 321 10.18 9.99 -14.01
N LEU A 322 11.10 10.62 -13.27
CA LEU A 322 10.78 11.26 -12.00
C LEU A 322 9.81 12.43 -12.21
N ILE A 323 10.10 13.33 -13.14
CA ILE A 323 9.24 14.48 -13.44
C ILE A 323 7.84 14.04 -13.88
N SER A 324 7.72 13.03 -14.75
CA SER A 324 6.42 12.47 -15.13
C SER A 324 5.65 11.99 -13.90
N SER A 325 6.31 11.25 -13.01
CA SER A 325 5.69 10.74 -11.77
C SER A 325 5.22 11.87 -10.85
N LEU A 326 5.99 12.95 -10.73
CA LEU A 326 5.64 14.12 -9.93
C LEU A 326 4.46 14.91 -10.56
N MET A 327 4.44 15.08 -11.88
CA MET A 327 3.34 15.75 -12.60
C MET A 327 2.05 14.93 -12.56
N GLU A 328 2.13 13.61 -12.68
CA GLU A 328 0.99 12.70 -12.48
C GLU A 328 0.41 12.84 -11.07
N ALA A 329 1.27 12.92 -10.05
CA ALA A 329 0.82 13.15 -8.67
C ALA A 329 0.17 14.53 -8.50
N PHE A 330 0.65 15.56 -9.21
CA PHE A 330 0.07 16.90 -9.20
C PHE A 330 -1.35 16.93 -9.79
N LEU A 331 -1.51 16.37 -10.98
CA LEU A 331 -2.73 16.45 -11.78
C LEU A 331 -3.77 15.39 -11.41
N GLY A 332 -3.32 14.22 -10.93
CA GLY A 332 -4.19 13.04 -10.86
C GLY A 332 -4.60 12.56 -12.26
N THR A 333 -5.74 11.89 -12.35
CA THR A 333 -6.31 11.48 -13.64
C THR A 333 -7.06 12.64 -14.27
N THR A 334 -6.49 13.24 -15.32
CA THR A 334 -7.08 14.37 -16.05
C THR A 334 -8.33 13.97 -16.83
N ASP A 335 -9.28 14.89 -17.01
CA ASP A 335 -10.59 14.63 -17.66
C ASP A 335 -10.49 14.17 -19.13
N ASN A 336 -9.40 14.52 -19.82
CA ASN A 336 -9.11 14.01 -21.17
C ASN A 336 -8.83 12.50 -21.20
N ALA A 337 -8.66 11.85 -20.05
CA ALA A 337 -8.59 10.41 -19.90
C ALA A 337 -9.99 9.79 -19.77
N THR A 338 -10.87 10.05 -20.75
CA THR A 338 -12.20 9.42 -20.84
C THR A 338 -12.14 7.89 -20.86
N ALA A 339 -10.98 7.33 -21.22
CA ALA A 339 -10.67 5.91 -21.18
C ALA A 339 -10.56 5.30 -19.76
N VAL A 340 -10.41 6.11 -18.70
CA VAL A 340 -10.29 5.61 -17.31
C VAL A 340 -11.65 5.67 -16.60
N PRO A 341 -12.19 4.52 -16.15
CA PRO A 341 -13.44 4.48 -15.40
C PRO A 341 -13.38 5.35 -14.14
N PRO A 342 -14.46 6.06 -13.77
CA PRO A 342 -14.52 6.90 -12.57
C PRO A 342 -13.93 6.30 -11.28
N PRO A 343 -14.17 5.02 -10.91
CA PRO A 343 -13.61 4.44 -9.69
C PRO A 343 -12.09 4.22 -9.74
N ARG A 344 -11.46 4.37 -10.91
CA ARG A 344 -10.01 4.27 -11.10
C ARG A 344 -9.34 5.63 -11.29
N ARG A 345 -10.12 6.72 -11.29
CA ARG A 345 -9.60 8.09 -11.43
C ARG A 345 -8.97 8.55 -10.12
N VAL A 346 -7.71 8.94 -10.19
CA VAL A 346 -6.96 9.53 -9.09
C VAL A 346 -7.35 11.00 -8.99
N ARG A 347 -7.74 11.47 -7.80
CA ARG A 347 -8.00 12.90 -7.60
C ARG A 347 -6.69 13.71 -7.70
N PRO A 348 -6.73 14.96 -8.19
CA PRO A 348 -5.58 15.86 -8.14
C PRO A 348 -5.04 16.05 -6.72
N ALA A 349 -3.78 16.46 -6.61
CA ALA A 349 -3.14 16.77 -5.33
C ALA A 349 -3.87 17.92 -4.58
N ASN A 350 -3.73 17.92 -3.24
CA ASN A 350 -4.23 19.02 -2.42
C ASN A 350 -3.38 20.30 -2.61
N ALA A 351 -3.90 21.45 -2.16
CA ALA A 351 -3.22 22.75 -2.34
C ALA A 351 -1.80 22.81 -1.74
N ALA A 352 -1.58 22.16 -0.58
CA ALA A 352 -0.28 22.12 0.08
C ALA A 352 0.76 21.36 -0.76
N MET A 353 0.39 20.18 -1.25
CA MET A 353 1.24 19.34 -2.09
C MET A 353 1.49 19.99 -3.45
N LYS A 354 0.47 20.62 -4.06
CA LYS A 354 0.65 21.40 -5.30
C LYS A 354 1.69 22.50 -5.13
N GLY A 355 1.65 23.28 -4.05
CA GLY A 355 2.64 24.34 -3.80
C GLY A 355 4.08 23.81 -3.66
N ARG A 356 4.25 22.66 -3.00
CA ARG A 356 5.57 22.01 -2.87
C ARG A 356 6.07 21.45 -4.20
N LEU A 357 5.21 20.78 -4.96
CA LEU A 357 5.53 20.26 -6.29
C LEU A 357 5.86 21.39 -7.28
N MET A 358 5.11 22.50 -7.26
CA MET A 358 5.43 23.66 -8.10
C MET A 358 6.81 24.24 -7.79
N SER A 359 7.22 24.24 -6.52
CA SER A 359 8.56 24.70 -6.13
C SER A 359 9.69 23.82 -6.69
N ILE A 360 9.38 22.56 -7.05
CA ILE A 360 10.29 21.64 -7.75
C ILE A 360 10.23 21.90 -9.25
N PHE A 361 9.03 22.03 -9.83
CA PHE A 361 8.85 22.22 -11.27
C PHE A 361 9.47 23.52 -11.78
N THR A 362 9.42 24.61 -11.01
CA THR A 362 10.07 25.88 -11.39
C THR A 362 11.61 25.79 -11.42
N ARG A 363 12.19 24.66 -11.03
CA ARG A 363 13.64 24.41 -11.02
C ARG A 363 14.07 23.32 -12.00
N SER A 364 13.12 22.74 -12.73
CA SER A 364 13.37 21.61 -13.64
C SER A 364 13.13 22.03 -15.09
N VAL A 365 14.17 21.92 -15.91
CA VAL A 365 14.06 22.18 -17.35
C VAL A 365 13.24 21.07 -18.02
N SER A 366 13.43 19.82 -17.59
CA SER A 366 12.65 18.66 -18.00
C SER A 366 11.15 18.88 -17.74
N ALA A 367 10.76 19.43 -16.58
CA ALA A 367 9.38 19.79 -16.28
C ALA A 367 8.83 20.87 -17.22
N SER A 368 9.58 21.93 -17.47
CA SER A 368 9.20 22.96 -18.45
C SER A 368 9.12 22.41 -19.88
N ASN A 369 9.77 21.28 -20.16
CA ASN A 369 9.78 20.67 -21.49
C ASN A 369 8.73 19.56 -21.69
N ALA A 370 8.03 19.14 -20.63
CA ALA A 370 7.07 18.03 -20.62
C ALA A 370 5.70 18.35 -21.26
N PHE A 371 5.69 18.92 -22.47
CA PHE A 371 4.46 19.22 -23.19
C PHE A 371 3.75 17.93 -23.67
N PRO A 372 2.41 17.81 -23.56
CA PRO A 372 1.43 18.82 -23.16
C PRO A 372 1.14 18.91 -21.65
N VAL A 373 1.75 18.06 -20.82
CA VAL A 373 1.47 17.97 -19.37
C VAL A 373 1.81 19.28 -18.65
N THR A 374 2.90 19.95 -19.04
CA THR A 374 3.28 21.29 -18.55
C THR A 374 2.13 22.29 -18.63
N LEU A 375 1.39 22.32 -19.74
CA LEU A 375 0.25 23.23 -19.94
C LEU A 375 -0.91 22.89 -18.99
N GLN A 376 -1.17 21.61 -18.78
CA GLN A 376 -2.21 21.15 -17.85
C GLN A 376 -1.88 21.56 -16.40
N VAL A 377 -0.61 21.45 -16.00
CA VAL A 377 -0.13 21.93 -14.68
C VAL A 377 -0.37 23.43 -14.53
N ILE A 378 -0.03 24.22 -15.55
CA ILE A 378 -0.24 25.69 -15.53
C ILE A 378 -1.74 26.02 -15.44
N GLN A 379 -2.57 25.38 -16.26
CA GLN A 379 -4.03 25.58 -16.24
C GLN A 379 -4.62 25.24 -14.86
N GLU A 380 -4.18 24.15 -14.26
CA GLU A 380 -4.62 23.73 -12.92
C GLU A 380 -4.13 24.70 -11.83
N CYS A 381 -2.97 25.34 -11.99
CA CYS A 381 -2.52 26.39 -11.06
C CYS A 381 -3.35 27.67 -11.15
N ILE A 382 -3.80 28.04 -12.35
CA ILE A 382 -4.50 29.30 -12.61
C ILE A 382 -6.01 29.16 -12.35
N TYR A 383 -6.61 28.12 -12.92
CA TYR A 383 -8.06 27.91 -12.98
C TYR A 383 -8.55 26.76 -12.08
N GLY A 384 -7.65 25.96 -11.52
CA GLY A 384 -8.01 24.80 -10.71
C GLY A 384 -8.77 25.18 -9.44
N SER A 385 -9.69 24.29 -9.04
CA SER A 385 -10.45 24.44 -7.79
C SER A 385 -9.51 24.45 -6.57
N GLY A 386 -9.59 25.50 -5.75
CA GLY A 386 -8.71 25.67 -4.58
C GLY A 386 -7.33 26.29 -4.87
N ALA A 387 -7.12 26.88 -6.04
CA ALA A 387 -5.89 27.60 -6.36
C ALA A 387 -5.72 28.86 -5.49
N SER A 388 -4.66 28.89 -4.68
CA SER A 388 -4.27 30.08 -3.89
C SER A 388 -3.56 31.13 -4.74
N THR A 389 -3.52 32.38 -4.29
CA THR A 389 -2.76 33.46 -4.96
C THR A 389 -1.29 33.08 -5.16
N ARG A 390 -0.69 32.41 -4.17
CA ARG A 390 0.68 31.91 -4.25
C ARG A 390 0.83 30.83 -5.33
N LEU A 391 -0.11 29.88 -5.41
CA LEU A 391 -0.06 28.83 -6.43
C LEU A 391 -0.21 29.41 -7.84
N ARG A 392 -1.08 30.42 -8.01
CA ARG A 392 -1.22 31.16 -9.28
C ARG A 392 0.08 31.86 -9.68
N GLN A 393 0.75 32.51 -8.72
CA GLN A 393 2.04 33.16 -8.96
C GLN A 393 3.10 32.15 -9.43
N GLN A 394 3.21 31.00 -8.76
CA GLN A 394 4.13 29.93 -9.16
C GLN A 394 3.78 29.34 -10.53
N GLY A 395 2.49 29.22 -10.86
CA GLY A 395 2.04 28.79 -12.18
C GLY A 395 2.43 29.77 -13.30
N MET A 396 2.35 31.08 -13.05
CA MET A 396 2.78 32.11 -13.99
C MET A 396 4.30 32.13 -14.18
N GLU A 397 5.07 31.96 -13.10
CA GLU A 397 6.53 31.79 -13.16
C GLU A 397 6.90 30.57 -14.02
N PHE A 398 6.24 29.44 -13.78
CA PHE A 398 6.47 28.21 -14.54
C PHE A 398 6.11 28.36 -16.04
N CYS A 399 5.05 29.11 -16.35
CA CYS A 399 4.71 29.49 -17.73
C CYS A 399 5.83 30.29 -18.41
N SER A 400 6.44 31.23 -17.69
CA SER A 400 7.59 31.99 -18.22
C SER A 400 8.76 31.07 -18.58
N LEU A 401 9.07 30.08 -17.71
CA LEU A 401 10.13 29.11 -17.95
C LEU A 401 9.85 28.19 -19.15
N ASP A 402 8.60 27.69 -19.30
CA ASP A 402 8.18 26.90 -20.47
C ASP A 402 8.35 27.72 -21.77
N LEU A 403 7.91 28.99 -21.79
CA LEU A 403 8.06 29.87 -22.94
C LEU A 403 9.53 30.12 -23.30
N GLN A 404 10.38 30.39 -22.31
CA GLN A 404 11.82 30.57 -22.52
C GLN A 404 12.47 29.30 -23.08
N ALA A 405 12.09 28.13 -22.56
CA ALA A 405 12.62 26.85 -23.02
C ALA A 405 12.20 26.54 -24.47
N ARG A 406 10.97 26.88 -24.85
CA ARG A 406 10.49 26.78 -26.25
C ARG A 406 11.20 27.74 -27.18
N LEU A 407 11.39 28.99 -26.76
CA LEU A 407 12.09 29.99 -27.57
C LEU A 407 13.53 29.57 -27.86
N LYS A 408 14.27 29.10 -26.83
CA LYS A 408 15.63 28.56 -26.99
C LYS A 408 15.67 27.41 -28.01
N ARG A 409 14.72 26.46 -27.94
CA ARG A 409 14.64 25.35 -28.90
C ARG A 409 14.35 25.81 -30.32
N SER A 410 13.45 26.79 -30.50
CA SER A 410 13.17 27.38 -31.81
C SER A 410 14.43 27.99 -32.43
N ILE A 411 15.19 28.76 -31.64
CA ILE A 411 16.45 29.37 -32.07
C ILE A 411 17.50 28.32 -32.44
N CYS A 412 17.70 27.28 -31.61
CA CYS A 412 18.64 26.21 -31.90
C CYS A 412 18.29 25.44 -33.19
N ASN A 413 17.01 25.16 -33.44
CA ASN A 413 16.58 24.45 -34.65
C ASN A 413 16.72 25.28 -35.94
N HIS A 414 16.74 26.61 -35.85
CA HIS A 414 16.96 27.50 -36.99
C HIS A 414 18.44 27.87 -37.21
N GLY A 415 19.34 27.42 -36.31
CA GLY A 415 20.76 27.80 -36.29
C GLY A 415 21.72 26.83 -36.99
N CYS A 416 21.26 25.70 -37.56
CA CYS A 416 22.10 24.81 -38.36
C CYS A 416 21.85 25.04 -39.86
N PRO A 417 22.69 25.80 -40.58
CA PRO A 417 22.63 25.81 -42.04
C PRO A 417 22.97 24.41 -42.55
N ASN A 418 22.13 23.87 -43.44
CA ASN A 418 22.46 22.63 -44.17
C ASN A 418 23.84 22.81 -44.84
N PRO A 419 24.75 21.82 -44.75
CA PRO A 419 26.00 21.90 -45.47
C PRO A 419 25.69 22.02 -46.98
N PRO A 420 26.43 22.87 -47.73
CA PRO A 420 26.18 23.05 -49.15
C PRO A 420 26.38 21.70 -49.88
N SER A 421 25.42 21.38 -50.74
CA SER A 421 25.47 20.21 -51.63
C SER A 421 26.80 20.21 -52.40
N PRO A 422 27.50 19.07 -52.52
CA PRO A 422 28.70 19.00 -53.34
C PRO A 422 28.35 19.35 -54.80
N PRO A 423 29.22 20.10 -55.51
CA PRO A 423 28.95 20.47 -56.89
C PRO A 423 28.84 19.21 -57.75
N GLY A 424 27.74 19.13 -58.51
CA GLY A 424 27.47 18.02 -59.42
C GLY A 424 28.61 17.86 -60.43
N SER A 425 29.12 16.63 -60.50
CA SER A 425 29.97 16.17 -61.58
C SER A 425 29.15 16.08 -62.86
N ALA A 426 29.41 17.00 -63.80
CA ALA A 426 29.13 16.82 -65.21
C ALA A 426 30.24 16.01 -65.87
#